data_AF-A0A1M6WZ43-F1
#
_entry.id   AF-A0A1M6WZ43-F1
#
_cell.length_a   1.000
_cell.length_b   1.000
_cell.length_c   1.000
_cell.angle_alpha   90.00
_cell.angle_beta   90.00
_cell.angle_gamma   90.00
#
_symmetry.space_group_name_H-M   'P 1'
#
loop_
_entity.id
_entity.type
_entity.pdbx_description
1 polymer ?
#
loop_
_entity_poly.entity_id
_entity_poly.type
_entity_poly.pdbx_seq_one_letter_code
_entity_poly.pdbx_strand_id
1 'polypeptide(L)'
;MNPELLKYLVFGFGLGTALFSATFADDLMNPNFYRKCLTAGIISFALGLTFELTNFFNVSNGMTLLIMSAALLHLIPFELFRRLFKHYTGTNPYITSASSSTGGTPIGGFWHKYPRNRKIQSSDFAFSFLQALVPIFTFMLLVFLIKN
;
A
#
# COMPACT_ATOMS: atom_id res chain seq x y z
N MET A 1 29.18 -4.92 10.22
CA MET A 1 28.58 -4.35 9.01
C MET A 1 28.52 -2.84 9.17
N ASN A 2 28.82 -2.05 8.13
CA ASN A 2 28.78 -0.58 8.23
C ASN A 2 27.33 -0.12 8.55
N PRO A 3 27.06 0.58 9.67
CA PRO A 3 25.73 1.03 10.06
C PRO A 3 25.03 1.87 8.97
N GLU A 4 25.80 2.66 8.21
CA GLU A 4 25.27 3.44 7.09
C GLU A 4 24.77 2.55 5.96
N LEU A 5 25.51 1.50 5.61
CA LEU A 5 25.08 0.54 4.60
C LEU A 5 23.82 -0.21 5.05
N LEU A 6 23.78 -0.63 6.33
CA LEU A 6 22.61 -1.30 6.91
C LEU A 6 21.37 -0.40 6.86
N LYS A 7 21.51 0.91 7.13
CA LYS A 7 20.42 1.89 7.04
C LYS A 7 19.76 1.88 5.66
N TYR A 8 20.56 1.98 4.59
CA TYR A 8 20.04 1.98 3.22
C TYR A 8 19.40 0.65 2.84
N LEU A 9 19.94 -0.48 3.31
CA LEU A 9 19.35 -1.79 3.07
C LEU A 9 17.99 -1.94 3.76
N VAL A 10 17.89 -1.51 5.01
CA VAL A 10 16.64 -1.55 5.79
C VAL A 10 15.59 -0.64 5.17
N PHE A 11 15.96 0.60 4.85
CA PHE A 11 15.04 1.56 4.22
C PHE A 11 14.63 1.11 2.82
N GLY A 12 15.58 0.58 2.04
CA GLY A 12 15.32 0.00 0.73
C GLY A 12 14.37 -1.19 0.80
N PHE A 13 14.48 -2.04 1.82
CA PHE A 13 13.54 -3.12 2.07
C PHE A 13 12.13 -2.61 2.40
N GLY A 14 12.01 -1.62 3.29
CA GLY A 14 10.72 -1.02 3.65
C GLY A 14 10.02 -0.37 2.46
N LEU A 15 10.74 0.50 1.72
CA LEU A 15 10.23 1.15 0.52
C LEU A 15 9.95 0.16 -0.60
N GLY A 16 10.82 -0.83 -0.81
CA GLY A 16 10.65 -1.87 -1.81
C GLY A 16 9.39 -2.69 -1.56
N THR A 17 9.10 -3.03 -0.30
CA THR A 17 7.86 -3.73 0.08
C THR A 17 6.62 -2.89 -0.25
N ALA A 18 6.66 -1.59 0.01
CA ALA A 18 5.57 -0.67 -0.30
C ALA A 18 5.37 -0.47 -1.81
N LEU A 19 6.46 -0.28 -2.55
CA LEU A 19 6.42 -0.14 -4.01
C LEU A 19 5.91 -1.41 -4.68
N PHE A 20 6.32 -2.58 -4.19
CA PHE A 20 5.84 -3.86 -4.72
C PHE A 20 4.32 -4.00 -4.54
N SER A 21 3.79 -3.74 -3.35
CA SER A 21 2.33 -3.83 -3.14
C SER A 21 1.55 -2.79 -3.95
N ALA A 22 2.06 -1.57 -4.08
CA ALA A 22 1.42 -0.51 -4.87
C ALA A 22 1.47 -0.78 -6.39
N THR A 23 2.56 -1.36 -6.90
CA THR A 23 2.72 -1.68 -8.33
C THR A 23 1.75 -2.79 -8.75
N PHE A 24 1.53 -3.77 -7.88
CA PHE A 24 0.64 -4.90 -8.13
C PHE A 24 -0.71 -4.73 -7.41
N ALA A 25 -1.27 -3.52 -7.44
CA ALA A 25 -2.51 -3.18 -6.74
C ALA A 25 -3.70 -4.05 -7.19
N ASP A 26 -3.77 -4.41 -8.48
CA ASP A 26 -4.79 -5.33 -9.00
C ASP A 26 -4.73 -6.71 -8.33
N ASP A 27 -3.52 -7.19 -8.06
CA ASP A 27 -3.26 -8.51 -7.47
C ASP A 27 -3.58 -8.55 -5.98
N LEU A 28 -3.65 -7.39 -5.30
CA LEU A 28 -4.10 -7.30 -3.90
C LEU A 28 -5.55 -7.75 -3.70
N MET A 29 -6.34 -7.88 -4.76
CA MET A 29 -7.68 -8.47 -4.68
C MET A 29 -7.64 -9.99 -4.45
N ASN A 30 -6.51 -10.64 -4.73
CA ASN A 30 -6.29 -12.03 -4.38
C ASN A 30 -5.92 -12.15 -2.88
N PRO A 31 -6.70 -12.87 -2.06
CA PRO A 31 -6.45 -13.00 -0.63
C PRO A 31 -5.06 -13.56 -0.28
N ASN A 32 -4.53 -14.48 -1.10
CA ASN A 32 -3.22 -15.07 -0.85
C ASN A 32 -2.08 -14.09 -1.12
N PHE A 33 -2.21 -13.28 -2.17
CA PHE A 33 -1.23 -12.24 -2.49
C PHE A 33 -1.27 -11.11 -1.45
N TYR A 34 -2.47 -10.62 -1.12
CA TYR A 34 -2.66 -9.63 -0.07
C TYR A 34 -2.06 -10.08 1.27
N ARG A 35 -2.32 -11.32 1.70
CA ARG A 35 -1.74 -11.87 2.94
C ARG A 35 -0.22 -11.86 2.92
N LYS A 36 0.42 -12.23 1.80
CA LYS A 36 1.89 -12.19 1.68
C LYS A 36 2.43 -10.76 1.79
N CYS A 37 1.82 -9.81 1.08
CA CYS A 37 2.20 -8.39 1.17
C CYS A 37 2.00 -7.84 2.59
N LEU A 38 0.89 -8.19 3.25
CA LEU A 38 0.59 -7.79 4.62
C LEU A 38 1.62 -8.35 5.59
N THR A 39 1.96 -9.64 5.49
CA THR A 39 3.00 -10.25 6.33
C THR A 39 4.35 -9.57 6.13
N ALA A 40 4.76 -9.30 4.88
CA ALA A 40 5.99 -8.56 4.61
C ALA A 40 5.96 -7.14 5.21
N GLY A 41 4.82 -6.44 5.10
CA GLY A 41 4.62 -5.12 5.71
C GLY A 41 4.68 -5.15 7.23
N ILE A 42 4.10 -6.16 7.88
CA ILE A 42 4.17 -6.34 9.34
C ILE A 42 5.61 -6.62 9.79
N ILE A 43 6.34 -7.47 9.07
CA ILE A 43 7.75 -7.76 9.36
C ILE A 43 8.59 -6.50 9.21
N SER A 44 8.39 -5.75 8.11
CA SER A 44 9.04 -4.45 7.89
C SER A 44 8.77 -3.49 9.06
N PHE A 45 7.50 -3.33 9.45
CA PHE A 45 7.11 -2.48 10.57
C PHE A 45 7.76 -2.90 11.89
N ALA A 46 7.75 -4.20 12.23
CA ALA A 46 8.36 -4.71 13.46
C ALA A 46 9.87 -4.46 13.52
N LEU A 47 10.57 -4.63 12.40
CA LEU A 47 11.98 -4.27 12.27
C LEU A 47 12.19 -2.77 12.45
N GLY A 48 11.38 -1.94 11.79
CA GLY A 48 11.42 -0.49 11.93
C GLY A 48 11.21 -0.03 13.37
N LEU A 49 10.24 -0.61 14.07
CA LEU A 49 9.98 -0.34 15.48
C LEU A 49 11.18 -0.70 16.36
N THR A 50 11.83 -1.84 16.09
CA THR A 50 13.02 -2.26 16.84
C THR A 50 14.19 -1.31 16.62
N PHE A 51 14.45 -0.89 15.38
CA PHE A 51 15.52 0.06 15.07
C PHE A 51 15.25 1.47 15.62
N GLU A 52 13.99 1.91 15.61
CA GLU A 52 13.56 3.18 16.18
C GLU A 52 13.74 3.18 17.71
N LEU A 53 13.23 2.17 18.41
CA LEU A 53 13.33 2.08 19.88
C LEU A 53 14.77 1.96 20.39
N THR A 54 15.67 1.40 19.58
CA THR A 54 17.09 1.29 19.91
C THR A 54 17.92 2.50 19.48
N ASN A 55 17.32 3.49 18.81
CA ASN A 55 18.00 4.63 18.21
C ASN A 55 19.23 4.20 17.36
N PHE A 56 19.10 3.08 16.65
CA PHE A 56 20.24 2.45 15.99
C PHE A 56 20.80 3.30 14.83
N PHE A 57 19.95 4.09 14.18
CA PHE A 57 20.33 4.99 13.10
C PHE A 57 20.29 6.44 13.57
N ASN A 58 21.28 7.24 13.17
CA ASN A 58 21.29 8.68 13.39
C ASN A 58 20.39 9.39 12.35
N VAL A 59 19.08 9.27 12.53
CA VAL A 59 18.04 9.91 11.73
C VAL A 59 17.02 10.58 12.64
N SER A 60 16.21 11.48 12.08
CA SER A 60 15.11 12.10 12.83
C SER A 60 14.20 11.05 13.45
N ASN A 61 13.83 11.24 14.72
CA ASN A 61 12.88 10.37 15.42
C ASN A 61 11.62 10.18 14.60
N GLY A 62 11.11 8.95 14.55
CA GLY A 62 9.94 8.52 13.79
C GLY A 62 10.20 8.26 12.31
N MET A 63 11.32 8.70 11.73
CA MET A 63 11.58 8.53 10.29
C MET A 63 11.82 7.07 9.91
N THR A 64 12.52 6.30 10.75
CA THR A 64 12.75 4.87 10.50
C THR A 64 11.42 4.14 10.55
N LEU A 65 10.62 4.39 11.58
CA LEU A 65 9.29 3.80 11.70
C LEU A 65 8.36 4.16 10.53
N LEU A 66 8.38 5.42 10.08
CA LEU A 66 7.58 5.89 8.96
C LEU A 66 7.94 5.16 7.65
N ILE A 67 9.22 5.08 7.30
CA ILE A 67 9.66 4.38 6.07
C ILE A 67 9.26 2.90 6.15
N MET A 68 9.51 2.28 7.28
CA MET A 68 9.28 0.84 7.48
C MET A 68 7.79 0.49 7.58
N SER A 69 6.92 1.46 7.84
CA SER A 69 5.45 1.30 7.85
C SER A 69 4.78 1.62 6.51
N ALA A 70 5.51 2.12 5.50
CA ALA A 70 4.94 2.58 4.23
C ALA A 70 4.04 1.54 3.54
N ALA A 71 4.41 0.25 3.58
CA ALA A 71 3.59 -0.81 3.01
C ALA A 71 2.24 -0.95 3.74
N LEU A 72 2.23 -0.84 5.08
CA LEU A 72 0.99 -0.91 5.87
C LEU A 72 0.12 0.33 5.65
N LEU A 73 0.74 1.50 5.50
CA LEU A 73 0.03 2.74 5.16
C LEU A 73 -0.72 2.65 3.82
N HIS A 74 -0.29 1.76 2.92
CA HIS A 74 -1.03 1.47 1.69
C HIS A 74 -2.03 0.31 1.86
N LEU A 75 -1.59 -0.82 2.43
CA LEU A 75 -2.39 -2.05 2.50
C LEU A 75 -3.61 -1.94 3.43
N ILE A 76 -3.50 -1.20 4.54
CA ILE A 76 -4.60 -1.03 5.49
C ILE A 76 -5.74 -0.20 4.86
N PRO A 77 -5.48 1.00 4.30
CA PRO A 77 -6.50 1.73 3.54
C PRO A 77 -7.04 0.95 2.34
N PHE A 78 -6.20 0.13 1.69
CA PHE A 78 -6.65 -0.76 0.61
C PHE A 78 -7.80 -1.64 1.05
N GLU A 79 -7.60 -2.45 2.08
CA GLU A 79 -8.60 -3.39 2.56
C GLU A 79 -9.81 -2.66 3.16
N LEU A 80 -9.59 -1.54 3.86
CA LEU A 80 -10.67 -0.73 4.44
C LEU A 80 -11.61 -0.20 3.35
N PHE A 81 -11.07 0.48 2.33
CA PHE A 81 -11.90 1.01 1.26
C PHE A 81 -12.49 -0.09 0.39
N ARG A 82 -11.79 -1.22 0.19
CA ARG A 82 -12.36 -2.36 -0.54
C ARG A 82 -13.64 -2.84 0.14
N ARG A 83 -13.63 -2.98 1.47
CA ARG A 83 -14.81 -3.34 2.27
C ARG A 83 -15.89 -2.27 2.21
N LEU A 84 -15.52 -1.00 2.34
CA LEU A 84 -16.45 0.13 2.30
C LEU A 84 -17.17 0.23 0.96
N PHE A 85 -16.43 0.18 -0.15
CA PHE A 85 -17.00 0.22 -1.50
C PHE A 85 -17.83 -1.02 -1.80
N LYS A 86 -17.39 -2.20 -1.35
CA LYS A 86 -18.19 -3.42 -1.47
C LYS A 86 -19.52 -3.30 -0.72
N HIS A 87 -19.50 -2.72 0.48
CA HIS A 87 -20.70 -2.50 1.26
C HIS A 87 -21.66 -1.53 0.56
N TYR A 88 -21.13 -0.44 -0.02
CA TYR A 88 -21.94 0.58 -0.69
C TYR A 88 -22.48 0.17 -2.07
N THR A 89 -21.65 -0.50 -2.88
CA THR A 89 -21.98 -0.85 -4.28
C THR A 89 -22.48 -2.29 -4.45
N GLY A 90 -22.43 -3.11 -3.41
CA GLY A 90 -22.76 -4.53 -3.44
C GLY A 90 -21.75 -5.43 -4.16
N THR A 91 -20.69 -4.88 -4.75
CA THR A 91 -19.69 -5.63 -5.53
C THR A 91 -18.26 -5.23 -5.16
N ASN A 92 -17.29 -6.12 -5.31
CA ASN A 92 -15.89 -5.72 -5.10
C ASN A 92 -15.51 -4.66 -6.15
N PRO A 93 -14.89 -3.55 -5.74
CA PRO A 93 -14.42 -2.55 -6.69
C PRO A 93 -13.29 -3.11 -7.54
N TYR A 94 -13.15 -2.58 -8.75
CA TYR A 94 -11.99 -2.82 -9.61
C TYR A 94 -10.95 -1.72 -9.45
N ILE A 95 -9.69 -2.10 -9.52
CA ILE A 95 -8.61 -1.13 -9.73
C ILE A 95 -8.67 -0.69 -11.19
N THR A 96 -8.62 0.63 -11.41
CA THR A 96 -8.69 1.27 -12.72
C THR A 96 -7.37 1.91 -13.06
N SER A 97 -7.01 1.89 -14.33
CA SER A 97 -5.82 2.54 -14.88
C SER A 97 -6.20 3.69 -15.83
N ALA A 98 -5.20 4.40 -16.35
CA ALA A 98 -5.41 5.46 -17.35
C ALA A 98 -6.06 4.96 -18.65
N SER A 99 -5.98 3.66 -18.96
CA SER A 99 -6.64 3.06 -20.13
C SER A 99 -8.03 2.50 -19.84
N SER A 100 -8.49 2.57 -18.59
CA SER A 100 -9.83 2.10 -18.20
C SER A 100 -10.90 3.11 -18.59
N SER A 101 -12.08 2.61 -18.94
CA SER A 101 -13.26 3.45 -19.23
C SER A 101 -14.51 2.87 -18.56
N THR A 102 -15.43 3.74 -18.14
CA THR A 102 -16.75 3.30 -17.65
C THR A 102 -17.48 2.50 -18.72
N GLY A 103 -18.09 1.37 -18.35
CA GLY A 103 -18.70 0.43 -19.29
C GLY A 103 -17.70 -0.53 -19.97
N GLY A 104 -16.40 -0.30 -19.82
CA GLY A 104 -15.33 -1.16 -20.31
C GLY A 104 -15.18 -2.45 -19.50
N THR A 105 -14.38 -3.38 -20.01
CA THR A 105 -13.99 -4.59 -19.25
C THR A 105 -12.82 -4.28 -18.32
N PRO A 106 -12.81 -4.82 -17.09
CA PRO A 106 -11.70 -4.60 -16.17
C PRO A 106 -10.39 -5.20 -16.70
N ILE A 107 -9.30 -4.48 -16.48
CA ILE A 107 -7.94 -4.97 -16.69
C ILE A 107 -7.54 -5.67 -15.40
N GLY A 108 -7.18 -6.95 -15.48
CA GLY A 108 -6.68 -7.71 -14.32
C GLY A 108 -5.18 -7.53 -14.12
N GLY A 109 -4.72 -7.89 -12.93
CA GLY A 109 -3.30 -7.98 -12.59
C GLY A 109 -2.61 -9.19 -13.22
N PHE A 110 -1.32 -9.35 -12.89
CA PHE A 110 -0.50 -10.44 -13.43
C PHE A 110 -0.97 -11.81 -12.93
N TRP A 111 -1.41 -11.88 -11.67
CA TRP A 111 -1.85 -13.11 -11.01
C TRP A 111 -3.36 -13.17 -10.78
N HIS A 112 -4.02 -12.03 -10.60
CA HIS A 112 -5.46 -11.92 -10.40
C HIS A 112 -6.17 -11.39 -11.63
N LYS A 113 -7.02 -12.22 -12.24
CA LYS A 113 -7.90 -11.80 -13.32
C LYS A 113 -9.28 -11.48 -12.77
N TYR A 114 -9.73 -10.24 -12.94
CA TYR A 114 -11.10 -9.86 -12.61
C TYR A 114 -12.11 -10.65 -13.46
N PRO A 115 -13.28 -10.95 -12.91
CA PRO A 115 -14.34 -11.59 -13.67
C PRO A 115 -14.86 -10.62 -14.76
N ARG A 116 -15.02 -11.14 -15.99
CA ARG A 116 -15.36 -10.32 -17.18
C ARG A 116 -16.84 -9.95 -17.30
N ASN A 117 -17.68 -10.44 -16.39
CA ASN A 117 -19.13 -10.30 -16.44
C ASN A 117 -19.62 -8.92 -15.97
N ARG A 118 -18.91 -8.25 -15.06
CA ARG A 118 -19.23 -6.89 -14.62
C ARG A 118 -18.36 -5.88 -15.40
N LYS A 119 -18.99 -4.79 -15.81
CA LYS A 119 -18.33 -3.65 -16.45
C LYS A 119 -17.81 -2.66 -15.39
N ILE A 120 -16.76 -1.92 -15.74
CA ILE A 120 -16.20 -0.87 -14.90
C ILE A 120 -17.26 0.21 -14.65
N GLN A 121 -17.43 0.62 -13.40
CA GLN A 121 -18.34 1.66 -12.95
C GLN A 121 -17.55 2.88 -12.45
N SER A 122 -18.19 4.05 -12.37
CA SER A 122 -17.55 5.26 -11.85
C SER A 122 -17.08 5.12 -10.39
N SER A 123 -17.72 4.25 -9.61
CA SER A 123 -17.28 3.91 -8.25
C SER A 123 -15.90 3.22 -8.21
N ASP A 124 -15.51 2.49 -9.26
CA ASP A 124 -14.19 1.85 -9.35
C ASP A 124 -13.09 2.89 -9.54
N PHE A 125 -13.36 3.97 -10.28
CA PHE A 125 -12.45 5.10 -10.40
C PHE A 125 -12.31 5.86 -9.08
N ALA A 126 -13.41 6.10 -8.37
CA ALA A 126 -13.37 6.73 -7.05
C ALA A 126 -12.57 5.88 -6.04
N PHE A 127 -12.75 4.56 -6.06
CA PHE A 127 -11.95 3.63 -5.26
C PHE A 127 -10.46 3.77 -5.59
N SER A 128 -10.08 3.66 -6.87
CA SER A 128 -8.68 3.73 -7.31
C SER A 128 -8.04 5.08 -7.00
N PHE A 129 -8.81 6.16 -7.13
CA PHE A 129 -8.37 7.51 -6.78
C PHE A 129 -8.08 7.63 -5.27
N LEU A 130 -8.98 7.14 -4.42
CA LEU A 130 -8.77 7.14 -2.97
C LEU A 130 -7.59 6.25 -2.56
N GLN A 131 -7.39 5.11 -3.24
CA GLN A 131 -6.24 4.24 -3.02
C GLN A 131 -4.90 4.93 -3.27
N ALA A 132 -4.84 5.84 -4.24
CA ALA A 132 -3.63 6.61 -4.52
C ALA A 132 -3.48 7.77 -3.52
N LEU A 133 -4.54 8.54 -3.28
CA LEU A 133 -4.48 9.76 -2.46
C LEU A 133 -4.21 9.49 -0.99
N VAL A 134 -4.92 8.54 -0.39
CA VAL A 134 -4.91 8.38 1.07
C VAL A 134 -3.53 7.97 1.60
N PRO A 135 -2.80 7.03 0.98
CA PRO A 135 -1.43 6.74 1.40
C PRO A 135 -0.51 7.95 1.27
N ILE A 136 -0.62 8.74 0.20
CA ILE A 136 0.20 9.94 -0.02
C ILE A 136 -0.07 10.99 1.08
N PHE A 137 -1.33 11.34 1.31
CA PHE A 137 -1.68 12.32 2.34
C PHE A 137 -1.34 11.84 3.74
N THR A 138 -1.53 10.55 4.03
CA THR A 138 -1.16 9.96 5.33
C THR A 138 0.35 10.06 5.53
N PHE A 139 1.14 9.73 4.51
CA PHE A 139 2.59 9.84 4.57
C PHE A 139 3.03 11.30 4.79
N MET A 140 2.49 12.25 4.03
CA MET A 140 2.80 13.68 4.17
C MET A 140 2.43 14.22 5.56
N LEU A 141 1.26 13.85 6.09
CA LEU A 141 0.83 14.23 7.44
C LEU A 141 1.79 13.70 8.49
N LEU A 142 2.20 12.44 8.40
CA LEU A 142 3.15 11.85 9.34
C LEU A 142 4.53 12.52 9.26
N VAL A 143 5.03 12.84 8.06
CA VAL A 143 6.26 13.63 7.91
C VAL A 143 6.14 14.99 8.58
N PHE A 144 5.00 15.67 8.42
CA PHE A 144 4.75 16.96 9.05
C PHE A 144 4.74 16.86 10.58
N LEU A 145 4.09 15.83 11.13
CA LEU A 145 4.04 15.58 12.58
C LEU A 145 5.38 15.14 13.18
N ILE A 146 6.26 14.55 12.37
CA ILE A 146 7.62 14.18 12.81
C ILE A 146 8.54 15.42 12.85
N LYS A 147 8.33 16.37 11.95
CA LYS A 147 9.19 17.56 11.81
C LYS A 147 8.85 18.70 12.76
N ASN A 148 7.63 18.72 13.32
CA ASN A 148 7.15 19.74 14.26
C ASN A 148 6.97 19.11 15.64
#